data_AF-A0A1G1E7G6-F1
#
_entry.id   AF-A0A1G1E7G6-F1
#
_cell.length_a   1.000
_cell.length_b   1.000
_cell.length_c   1.000
_cell.angle_alpha   90.00
_cell.angle_beta   90.00
_cell.angle_gamma   90.00
#
_symmetry.space_group_name_H-M   'P 1'
#
loop_
_entity.id
_entity.type
_entity.pdbx_description
1 polymer ?
#
loop_
_entity_poly.entity_id
_entity_poly.type
_entity_poly.pdbx_seq_one_letter_code
_entity_poly.pdbx_strand_id
1 'polypeptide(L)'
;MRPTSAAFRPSDEMSVDIASLTTPEAVLSNYPHHSLIEFTAGIARKEGGIVVRDPLPDNPSHALVCGKNPEGRLTKSQAKKIQQSSMWVILKTP
;
A
#
# COMPACT_ATOMS: atom_id res chain seq x y z
N MET A 1 4.47 -9.86 14.11
CA MET A 1 4.60 -8.39 14.30
C MET A 1 3.62 -7.69 13.37
N ARG A 2 2.86 -6.68 13.81
CA ARG A 2 1.98 -5.91 12.90
C ARG A 2 2.77 -4.73 12.31
N PRO A 3 2.74 -4.50 10.99
CA PRO A 3 3.42 -3.36 10.40
C PRO A 3 2.85 -2.05 10.91
N THR A 4 3.71 -1.12 11.31
CA THR A 4 3.35 0.25 11.65
C THR A 4 4.11 1.18 10.71
N SER A 5 3.39 2.04 9.99
CA SER A 5 3.99 2.95 9.01
C SER A 5 3.15 4.22 8.88
N ALA A 6 3.79 5.32 8.51
CA ALA A 6 3.09 6.54 8.10
C ALA A 6 2.20 6.31 6.86
N ALA A 7 2.49 5.29 6.04
CA ALA A 7 1.65 4.90 4.89
C ALA A 7 0.21 4.53 5.26
N PHE A 8 -0.05 4.15 6.52
CA PHE A 8 -1.40 3.86 7.02
C PHE A 8 -2.09 5.07 7.66
N ARG A 9 -1.49 6.26 7.60
CA ARG A 9 -2.13 7.49 8.07
C ARG A 9 -3.17 7.93 7.04
N PRO A 10 -4.36 8.38 7.46
CA PRO A 10 -5.44 8.81 6.57
C PRO A 10 -5.20 10.22 5.99
N SER A 11 -3.93 10.64 5.84
CA SER A 11 -3.63 12.00 5.41
C SER A 11 -3.84 12.20 3.92
N ASP A 12 -3.55 11.18 3.09
CA ASP A 12 -3.62 11.22 1.62
C ASP A 12 -3.99 9.82 1.07
N GLU A 13 -4.02 9.67 -0.26
CA GLU A 13 -4.07 8.34 -0.90
C GLU A 13 -2.87 7.48 -0.49
N MET A 14 -3.06 6.16 -0.47
CA MET A 14 -1.97 5.23 -0.18
C MET A 14 -1.35 4.73 -1.48
N SER A 15 -0.12 5.16 -1.77
CA SER A 15 0.69 4.60 -2.85
C SER A 15 1.04 3.14 -2.58
N VAL A 16 0.90 2.32 -3.60
CA VAL A 16 1.21 0.89 -3.60
C VAL A 16 1.75 0.47 -4.96
N ASP A 17 2.41 -0.69 -5.01
CA ASP A 17 2.79 -1.33 -6.27
C ASP A 17 1.93 -2.55 -6.57
N ILE A 18 1.54 -2.71 -7.84
CA ILE A 18 0.82 -3.90 -8.29
C ILE A 18 1.80 -5.07 -8.39
N ALA A 19 1.65 -6.04 -7.49
CA ALA A 19 2.55 -7.18 -7.37
C ALA A 19 2.79 -7.96 -8.68
N SER A 20 1.81 -8.06 -9.58
CA SER A 20 2.00 -8.77 -10.86
C SER A 20 2.82 -8.00 -11.90
N LEU A 21 3.25 -6.76 -11.60
CA LEU A 21 4.02 -5.89 -12.50
C LEU A 21 5.41 -5.55 -11.94
N THR A 22 5.78 -6.12 -10.80
CA THR A 22 7.05 -5.83 -10.11
C THR A 22 7.52 -7.05 -9.33
N THR A 23 8.67 -6.94 -8.66
CA THR A 23 9.15 -7.94 -7.71
C THR A 23 9.55 -7.26 -6.40
N PRO A 24 9.59 -7.99 -5.27
CA PRO A 24 10.08 -7.43 -4.00
C PRO A 24 11.44 -6.73 -4.10
N GLU A 25 12.36 -7.29 -4.90
CA GLU A 25 13.69 -6.73 -5.13
C GLU A 25 13.63 -5.40 -5.89
N ALA A 26 12.78 -5.31 -6.92
CA ALA A 26 12.59 -4.08 -7.68
C ALA A 26 11.92 -2.98 -6.84
N VAL A 27 10.91 -3.32 -6.04
CA VAL A 27 10.23 -2.36 -5.13
C VAL A 27 11.22 -1.77 -4.12
N LEU A 28 12.16 -2.57 -3.61
CA LEU A 28 13.13 -2.14 -2.60
C LEU A 28 14.44 -1.63 -3.19
N SER A 29 14.62 -1.59 -4.51
CA SER A 29 15.92 -1.28 -5.14
C SER A 29 16.44 0.10 -4.72
N ASN A 30 15.53 1.08 -4.61
CA ASN A 30 15.84 2.45 -4.19
C ASN A 30 15.61 2.67 -2.69
N TYR A 31 15.15 1.65 -1.96
CA TYR A 31 14.76 1.72 -0.55
C TYR A 31 15.41 0.59 0.27
N PRO A 32 16.76 0.46 0.27
CA PRO A 32 17.46 -0.70 0.83
C PRO A 32 17.29 -0.87 2.34
N HIS A 33 16.85 0.15 3.08
CA HIS A 33 16.59 0.06 4.52
C HIS A 33 15.10 -0.08 4.87
N HIS A 34 14.22 -0.12 3.87
CA HIS A 34 12.79 -0.26 4.09
C HIS A 34 12.38 -1.74 4.17
N SER A 35 11.28 -1.97 4.88
CA SER A 35 10.58 -3.25 4.89
C SER A 35 9.45 -3.23 3.86
N LEU A 36 9.02 -4.41 3.42
CA LEU A 36 7.94 -4.58 2.45
C LEU A 36 6.82 -5.42 3.04
N ILE A 37 5.59 -4.97 2.81
CA ILE A 37 4.37 -5.69 3.13
C ILE A 37 3.52 -5.85 1.89
N GLU A 38 2.57 -6.78 1.94
CA GLU A 38 1.58 -6.97 0.89
C GLU A 38 0.18 -7.13 1.48
N PHE A 39 -0.81 -6.84 0.65
CA PHE A 39 -2.21 -7.18 0.88
C PHE A 39 -2.89 -7.32 -0.48
N THR A 40 -3.98 -8.07 -0.55
CA THR A 40 -4.72 -8.21 -1.82
C THR A 40 -5.56 -6.97 -2.10
N ALA A 41 -5.68 -6.57 -3.36
CA ALA A 41 -6.59 -5.50 -3.77
C ALA A 41 -8.06 -5.77 -3.35
N GLY A 42 -8.43 -7.04 -3.16
CA GLY A 42 -9.72 -7.44 -2.60
C GLY A 42 -9.96 -6.89 -1.19
N ILE A 43 -8.94 -6.81 -0.34
CA ILE A 43 -9.05 -6.25 1.02
C ILE A 43 -9.40 -4.75 0.93
N ALA A 44 -8.68 -3.98 0.12
CA ALA A 44 -8.97 -2.55 -0.05
C ALA A 44 -10.41 -2.31 -0.54
N ARG A 45 -10.86 -3.11 -1.53
CA ARG A 45 -12.23 -3.03 -2.06
C ARG A 45 -13.28 -3.43 -1.02
N LYS A 46 -13.04 -4.49 -0.25
CA LYS A 46 -13.94 -4.98 0.80
C LYS A 46 -14.19 -3.91 1.87
N GLU A 47 -13.15 -3.17 2.24
CA GLU A 47 -13.26 -2.08 3.22
C GLU A 47 -13.85 -0.79 2.61
N GLY A 48 -14.30 -0.82 1.36
CA GLY A 48 -14.96 0.31 0.70
C GLY A 48 -14.02 1.29 -0.01
N GLY A 49 -12.73 0.97 -0.10
CA GLY A 49 -11.78 1.69 -0.94
C GLY A 49 -11.84 1.26 -2.41
N ILE A 50 -11.03 1.91 -3.23
CA ILE A 50 -10.77 1.54 -4.62
C ILE A 50 -9.27 1.45 -4.86
N VAL A 51 -8.85 0.66 -5.85
CA VAL A 51 -7.47 0.60 -6.31
C VAL A 51 -7.43 1.15 -7.72
N VAL A 52 -6.71 2.24 -7.92
CA VAL A 52 -6.60 2.99 -9.18
C VAL A 52 -5.23 2.74 -9.78
N ARG A 53 -5.19 2.40 -11.06
CA ARG A 53 -3.94 2.34 -11.84
C ARG A 53 -3.42 3.75 -12.01
N ASP A 54 -2.19 4.00 -11.56
CA ASP A 54 -1.56 5.32 -11.63
C ASP A 54 -0.06 5.16 -11.93
N PRO A 55 0.32 4.62 -13.09
CA PRO A 55 1.72 4.33 -13.37
C PRO A 55 2.54 5.62 -13.41
N LEU A 56 3.67 5.63 -12.71
CA LEU A 56 4.63 6.74 -12.75
C LEU A 56 5.73 6.45 -13.78
N PRO A 57 6.39 7.49 -14.34
CA PRO A 57 7.45 7.30 -15.34
C PRO A 57 8.61 6.39 -14.89
N ASP A 58 8.95 6.45 -13.60
CA ASP A 58 10.00 5.67 -12.95
C ASP A 58 9.48 4.45 -12.16
N ASN A 59 8.15 4.38 -11.94
CA ASN A 59 7.49 3.25 -11.31
C ASN A 59 6.21 2.85 -12.08
N PRO A 60 6.34 2.03 -13.13
CA PRO A 60 5.18 1.55 -13.91
C PRO A 60 4.21 0.66 -13.13
N SER A 61 4.65 0.09 -12.00
CA SER A 61 3.78 -0.71 -11.11
C SER A 61 2.95 0.14 -10.15
N HIS A 62 3.20 1.44 -10.06
CA HIS A 62 2.53 2.33 -9.13
C HIS A 62 1.00 2.33 -9.32
N ALA A 63 0.31 2.34 -8.20
CA ALA A 63 -1.12 2.42 -8.07
C ALA A 63 -1.48 3.14 -6.77
N LEU A 64 -2.72 3.62 -6.71
CA LEU A 64 -3.26 4.32 -5.55
C LEU A 64 -4.38 3.51 -4.92
N VAL A 65 -4.38 3.43 -3.59
CA VAL A 65 -5.56 3.04 -2.83
C VAL A 65 -6.26 4.29 -2.31
N CYS A 66 -7.46 4.52 -2.83
CA CYS A 66 -8.27 5.70 -2.54
C CYS A 66 -9.50 5.30 -1.71
N GLY A 67 -9.96 6.21 -0.86
CA GLY A 67 -11.30 6.12 -0.30
C GLY A 67 -12.36 6.68 -1.25
N LYS A 68 -13.63 6.38 -0.99
CA LYS A 68 -14.78 6.89 -1.76
C LYS A 68 -15.36 8.20 -1.20
N ASN A 69 -14.67 8.84 -0.27
CA ASN A 69 -15.10 10.14 0.25
C ASN A 69 -14.69 11.27 -0.72
N PRO A 70 -15.23 12.50 -0.57
CA PRO A 70 -14.89 13.62 -1.45
C PRO A 70 -13.40 13.98 -1.48
N GLU A 71 -12.66 13.61 -0.44
CA GLU A 71 -11.22 13.84 -0.36
C GLU A 71 -10.38 12.74 -1.04
N GLY A 72 -10.99 11.66 -1.51
CA GLY A 72 -10.28 10.52 -2.13
C GLY A 72 -9.47 9.67 -1.14
N ARG A 73 -9.55 9.92 0.16
CA ARG A 73 -8.67 9.35 1.19
C ARG A 73 -9.28 8.17 1.91
N LEU A 74 -8.45 7.22 2.35
CA LEU A 74 -8.91 6.18 3.27
C LEU A 74 -9.25 6.77 4.64
N THR A 75 -10.36 6.34 5.24
CA THR A 75 -10.65 6.66 6.64
C THR A 75 -9.66 5.94 7.57
N LYS A 76 -9.52 6.45 8.81
CA LYS A 76 -8.72 5.78 9.86
C LYS A 76 -9.10 4.32 10.05
N SER A 77 -10.40 4.01 9.99
CA SER A 77 -10.91 2.64 10.15
C SER A 77 -10.44 1.75 8.99
N GLN A 78 -10.59 2.23 7.75
CA GLN A 78 -10.20 1.49 6.55
C GLN A 78 -8.69 1.23 6.50
N ALA A 79 -7.87 2.26 6.73
CA ALA A 79 -6.42 2.10 6.76
C ALA A 79 -5.97 1.10 7.84
N LYS A 80 -6.60 1.14 9.02
CA LYS A 80 -6.34 0.18 10.11
C LYS A 80 -6.73 -1.26 9.72
N LYS A 81 -7.83 -1.45 8.98
CA LYS A 81 -8.26 -2.78 8.52
C LYS A 81 -7.34 -3.35 7.45
N ILE A 82 -6.87 -2.51 6.53
CA ILE A 82 -5.84 -2.88 5.55
C ILE A 82 -4.57 -3.28 6.29
N GLN A 83 -4.05 -2.44 7.19
CA GLN A 83 -2.88 -2.72 8.02
C GLN A 83 -2.97 -4.06 8.78
N GLN A 84 -4.15 -4.35 9.35
CA GLN A 84 -4.38 -5.59 10.09
C GLN A 84 -4.39 -6.84 9.21
N SER A 85 -4.68 -6.68 7.92
CA SER A 85 -4.75 -7.75 6.94
C SER A 85 -3.47 -7.86 6.08
N SER A 86 -2.53 -6.94 6.25
CA SER A 86 -1.25 -6.96 5.56
C SER A 86 -0.31 -8.01 6.13
N MET A 87 0.50 -8.60 5.26
CA MET A 87 1.52 -9.59 5.58
C MET A 87 2.91 -9.03 5.28
N TRP A 88 3.91 -9.43 6.06
CA TRP A 88 5.30 -9.09 5.76
C TRP A 88 5.81 -9.93 4.61
N VAL A 89 6.34 -9.27 3.57
CA VAL A 89 7.12 -9.92 2.52
C VAL A 89 8.59 -9.91 2.91
N ILE A 90 9.09 -8.74 3.33
CA ILE A 90 10.46 -8.55 3.84
C ILE A 90 10.37 -7.68 5.08
N LEU A 91 10.81 -8.20 6.24
CA LEU A 91 10.93 -7.44 7.48
C LEU A 91 12.41 -7.18 7.74
N LYS A 92 12.86 -5.94 7.59
CA LYS A 92 14.19 -5.51 8.01
C LYS A 92 14.10 -5.07 9.47
N THR A 93 14.79 -5.79 10.34
CA THR A 93 14.97 -5.37 11.73
C THR A 93 15.98 -4.22 11.79
N PRO A 94 15.81 -3.28 12.74
CA PRO A 94 16.80 -2.23 13.00
C PRO A 94 18.20 -2.78 13.26
#